data_AF-A0A7S4LPU6-F1
#
_entry.id   AF-A0A7S4LPU6-F1
#
_cell.length_a   1.000
_cell.length_b   1.000
_cell.length_c   1.000
_cell.angle_alpha   90.00
_cell.angle_beta   90.00
_cell.angle_gamma   90.00
#
_symmetry.space_group_name_H-M   'P 1'
#
loop_
_entity.id
_entity.type
_entity.pdbx_description
1 polymer ?
#
loop_
_entity_poly.entity_id
_entity_poly.type
_entity_poly.pdbx_seq_one_letter_code
_entity_poly.pdbx_strand_id
1 'polypeptide(L)'
;NSLYDSCPPSAECMTAQVARITRVCRRTTLALVIMRVLARHAFRRSNWTGASVRAFSAYPHAVVLPKDSNQALGIGQYAIDFINGKYGETVDDKVWERIEMFHTDSVMCGVSALAMKTNAPTVLRNEALTYKDSNGATVFGSGEKVSPEKAVVANASAVREWDSNGTVFGYNPSIPGHTAGEFGHNDFYPVVVAAAQVTGSIDGKKALRAMIASDEIRGRLAEVFSLKSYKIDHVVHGAIASAAVYGALLGATPEQIESAIGMAVAHYIPFRAIRAGRDLSDSKGSSAAISTEAAVLSMRRAMAGFAGPKDIFRNPESIFRFFEPTTGGTSSNKDIIDITLGNKQ
;
A
#
# COMPACT_ATOMS: atom_id res chain seq x y z
N ASN A 1 26.83 0.45 -30.94
CA ASN A 1 26.40 1.66 -31.66
C ASN A 1 24.96 1.97 -31.36
N SER A 2 24.78 3.17 -30.80
CA SER A 2 23.60 3.91 -30.33
C SER A 2 22.21 3.35 -30.61
N LEU A 3 21.41 3.14 -29.55
CA LEU A 3 19.94 3.24 -29.55
C LEU A 3 19.39 3.16 -28.10
N TYR A 4 19.92 3.97 -27.18
CA TYR A 4 19.24 4.24 -25.89
C TYR A 4 19.57 5.66 -25.45
N ASP A 5 19.17 6.62 -26.28
CA ASP A 5 18.93 7.98 -25.81
C ASP A 5 17.47 8.05 -25.33
N SER A 6 17.33 8.68 -24.16
CA SER A 6 16.11 8.99 -23.44
C SER A 6 14.96 9.50 -24.30
N CYS A 7 13.81 8.80 -24.26
CA CYS A 7 12.53 9.27 -24.77
C CYS A 7 11.44 9.02 -23.70
N PRO A 8 10.59 10.01 -23.34
CA PRO A 8 9.50 9.82 -22.38
C PRO A 8 8.43 8.87 -22.95
N PRO A 9 7.59 8.22 -22.12
CA PRO A 9 6.63 7.24 -22.60
C PRO A 9 5.59 7.94 -23.48
N SER A 10 5.67 7.73 -24.80
CA SER A 10 4.64 8.17 -25.73
C SER A 10 3.43 7.23 -25.66
N ALA A 11 2.23 7.79 -25.85
CA ALA A 11 0.94 7.09 -25.81
C ALA A 11 0.85 5.87 -26.76
N GLU A 12 1.76 5.73 -27.71
CA GLU A 12 1.84 4.61 -28.65
C GLU A 12 2.29 3.30 -27.97
N CYS A 13 3.13 3.36 -26.93
CA CYS A 13 3.60 2.17 -26.21
C CYS A 13 2.47 1.51 -25.39
N MET A 14 1.66 2.32 -24.72
CA MET A 14 0.44 1.86 -24.01
C MET A 14 -0.57 1.22 -24.96
N THR A 15 -0.73 1.77 -26.16
CA THR A 15 -1.69 1.26 -27.15
C THR A 15 -1.30 -0.13 -27.66
N ALA A 16 0.01 -0.41 -27.81
CA ALA A 16 0.52 -1.71 -28.21
C ALA A 16 0.37 -2.79 -27.10
N GLN A 17 0.54 -2.40 -25.83
CA GLN A 17 0.36 -3.28 -24.67
C GLN A 17 -1.12 -3.63 -24.45
N VAL A 18 -2.01 -2.64 -24.56
CA VAL A 18 -3.47 -2.84 -24.51
C VAL A 18 -3.92 -3.75 -25.66
N ALA A 19 -3.45 -3.53 -26.90
CA ALA A 19 -3.81 -4.37 -28.04
C ALA A 19 -3.40 -5.85 -27.89
N ARG A 20 -2.29 -6.14 -27.19
CA ARG A 20 -1.88 -7.51 -26.83
C ARG A 20 -2.82 -8.13 -25.79
N ILE A 21 -3.22 -7.37 -24.76
CA ILE A 21 -4.18 -7.80 -23.74
C ILE A 21 -5.55 -8.09 -24.38
N THR A 22 -6.01 -7.26 -25.31
CA THR A 22 -7.30 -7.46 -26.01
C THR A 22 -7.30 -8.70 -26.92
N ARG A 23 -6.16 -9.07 -27.51
CA ARG A 23 -6.05 -10.31 -28.31
C ARG A 23 -6.13 -11.57 -27.46
N VAL A 24 -5.60 -11.55 -26.23
CA VAL A 24 -5.68 -12.68 -25.29
C VAL A 24 -7.08 -12.78 -24.67
N CYS A 25 -7.73 -11.64 -24.38
CA CYS A 25 -9.06 -11.60 -23.75
C CYS A 25 -10.24 -11.93 -24.70
N ARG A 26 -10.04 -12.00 -26.02
CA ARG A 26 -11.12 -12.32 -26.99
C ARG A 26 -11.66 -13.75 -26.92
N ARG A 27 -11.12 -14.62 -26.06
CA ARG A 27 -11.55 -16.02 -25.93
C ARG A 27 -12.34 -16.37 -24.68
N THR A 28 -12.67 -15.40 -23.82
CA THR A 28 -13.44 -15.67 -22.59
C THR A 28 -14.49 -14.58 -22.33
N THR A 29 -15.53 -14.95 -21.59
CA THR A 29 -16.73 -14.18 -21.20
C THR A 29 -16.45 -12.81 -20.56
N LEU A 30 -15.17 -12.50 -20.27
CA LEU A 30 -14.65 -11.27 -19.68
C LEU A 30 -14.84 -10.02 -20.57
N ALA A 31 -14.82 -10.17 -21.91
CA ALA A 31 -14.95 -9.05 -22.84
C ALA A 31 -16.29 -8.30 -22.76
N LEU A 32 -17.36 -9.00 -22.35
CA LEU A 32 -18.72 -8.44 -22.21
C LEU A 32 -18.88 -7.57 -20.96
N VAL A 33 -18.10 -7.84 -19.91
CA VAL A 33 -18.10 -7.04 -18.67
C VAL A 33 -17.35 -5.72 -18.89
N ILE A 34 -16.22 -5.77 -19.59
CA ILE A 34 -15.37 -4.61 -19.91
C ILE A 34 -16.13 -3.57 -20.76
N MET A 35 -16.88 -4.03 -21.76
CA MET A 35 -17.65 -3.13 -22.65
C MET A 35 -18.80 -2.42 -21.93
N ARG A 36 -19.40 -3.03 -20.88
CA ARG A 36 -20.50 -2.41 -20.13
C ARG A 36 -20.05 -1.30 -19.18
N VAL A 37 -18.82 -1.38 -18.66
CA VAL A 37 -18.24 -0.37 -17.75
C VAL A 37 -17.77 0.87 -18.54
N LEU A 38 -17.13 0.66 -19.69
CA LEU A 38 -16.58 1.75 -20.51
C LEU A 38 -17.66 2.60 -21.22
N ALA A 39 -18.81 2.02 -21.54
CA ALA A 39 -19.88 2.72 -22.26
C ALA A 39 -20.63 3.80 -21.43
N ARG A 40 -20.48 3.83 -20.10
CA ARG A 40 -21.21 4.79 -19.23
C ARG A 40 -20.53 6.16 -19.05
N HIS A 41 -19.30 6.36 -19.53
CA HIS A 41 -18.46 7.47 -19.06
C HIS A 41 -18.03 8.50 -20.12
N ALA A 42 -18.58 8.45 -21.33
CA ALA A 42 -18.26 9.42 -22.37
C ALA A 42 -19.27 10.58 -22.43
N PHE A 43 -19.22 11.54 -21.49
CA PHE A 43 -19.36 13.00 -21.73
C PHE A 43 -19.58 13.79 -20.42
N ARG A 44 -18.58 14.57 -20.00
CA ARG A 44 -18.79 15.93 -19.44
C ARG A 44 -17.45 16.67 -19.33
N ARG A 45 -17.27 17.71 -20.15
CA ARG A 45 -16.19 18.70 -19.99
C ARG A 45 -16.71 19.83 -19.10
N SER A 46 -15.94 20.27 -18.11
CA SER A 46 -16.18 21.55 -17.41
C SER A 46 -14.88 22.35 -17.33
N ASN A 47 -14.96 23.60 -17.80
CA ASN A 47 -13.87 24.58 -17.81
C ASN A 47 -13.59 25.11 -16.40
N TRP A 48 -12.32 25.19 -16.03
CA TRP A 48 -11.84 25.83 -14.80
C TRP A 48 -11.30 27.23 -15.13
N THR A 49 -11.87 28.26 -14.50
CA THR A 49 -11.29 29.62 -14.43
C THR A 49 -10.89 29.89 -12.98
N GLY A 50 -9.67 30.39 -12.79
CA GLY A 50 -9.02 30.55 -11.50
C GLY A 50 -9.73 31.49 -10.53
N ALA A 51 -9.65 31.15 -9.25
CA ALA A 51 -10.00 32.02 -8.13
C ALA A 51 -8.95 31.92 -7.03
N SER A 52 -8.66 33.08 -6.45
CA SER A 52 -7.60 33.42 -5.49
C SER A 52 -7.57 32.59 -4.21
N VAL A 53 -6.35 32.34 -3.72
CA VAL A 53 -6.04 31.69 -2.44
C VAL A 53 -6.48 32.57 -1.27
N ARG A 54 -7.57 32.18 -0.59
CA ARG A 54 -7.82 32.56 0.80
C ARG A 54 -7.27 31.46 1.70
N ALA A 55 -6.50 31.84 2.71
CA ALA A 55 -6.04 30.94 3.76
C ALA A 55 -7.25 30.31 4.45
N PHE A 56 -7.45 29.00 4.25
CA PHE A 56 -8.49 28.25 4.92
C PHE A 56 -7.98 27.73 6.26
N SER A 57 -8.77 28.05 7.28
CA SER A 57 -8.79 27.51 8.64
C SER A 57 -8.67 25.97 8.68
N ALA A 58 -8.02 25.48 9.74
CA ALA A 58 -7.76 24.08 10.11
C ALA A 58 -8.80 23.05 9.62
N TYR A 59 -8.31 21.96 9.01
CA TYR A 59 -9.07 20.78 8.60
C TYR A 59 -9.89 20.22 9.77
N PRO A 60 -11.22 20.41 9.85
CA PRO A 60 -12.02 19.96 10.99
C PRO A 60 -12.28 18.44 11.00
N HIS A 61 -11.60 17.67 10.14
CA HIS A 61 -11.92 16.27 9.83
C HIS A 61 -10.67 15.39 9.61
N ALA A 62 -9.52 15.75 10.19
CA ALA A 62 -8.31 14.95 10.13
C ALA A 62 -7.91 14.46 11.53
N VAL A 63 -7.37 13.26 11.62
CA VAL A 63 -6.68 12.74 12.80
C VAL A 63 -5.22 13.14 12.69
N VAL A 64 -4.81 14.09 13.51
CA VAL A 64 -3.40 14.48 13.63
C VAL A 64 -2.76 13.57 14.67
N LEU A 65 -1.68 12.90 14.31
CA LEU A 65 -0.81 12.15 15.21
C LEU A 65 0.40 13.05 15.54
N PRO A 66 0.43 13.69 16.72
CA PRO A 66 1.47 14.65 17.06
C PRO A 66 2.85 14.03 17.02
N LYS A 67 3.83 14.80 16.59
CA LYS A 67 5.25 14.43 16.49
C LYS A 67 5.90 14.02 17.82
N ASP A 68 5.33 14.45 18.93
CA ASP A 68 5.72 14.13 20.30
C ASP A 68 4.88 13.01 20.92
N SER A 69 4.05 12.34 20.11
CA SER A 69 3.26 11.17 20.50
C SER A 69 3.83 9.87 19.93
N ASN A 70 3.34 8.74 20.45
CA ASN A 70 3.62 7.43 19.85
C ASN A 70 2.78 7.25 18.58
N GLN A 71 3.31 7.73 17.45
CA GLN A 71 2.61 7.74 16.18
C GLN A 71 2.32 6.32 15.65
N ALA A 72 3.12 5.30 16.02
CA ALA A 72 2.86 3.91 15.62
C ALA A 72 1.61 3.34 16.32
N LEU A 73 1.47 3.62 17.62
CA LEU A 73 0.24 3.31 18.36
C LEU A 73 -0.96 4.07 17.79
N GLY A 74 -0.78 5.35 17.46
CA GLY A 74 -1.79 6.18 16.81
C GLY A 74 -2.27 5.64 15.47
N ILE A 75 -1.37 5.14 14.62
CA ILE A 75 -1.70 4.46 13.36
C ILE A 75 -2.53 3.20 13.64
N GLY A 76 -2.18 2.41 14.66
CA GLY A 76 -2.95 1.22 15.04
C GLY A 76 -4.38 1.55 15.46
N GLN A 77 -4.55 2.54 16.33
CA GLN A 77 -5.89 3.01 16.72
C GLN A 77 -6.67 3.57 15.52
N TYR A 78 -6.01 4.36 14.66
CA TYR A 78 -6.63 4.90 13.46
C TYR A 78 -7.14 3.80 12.53
N ALA A 79 -6.34 2.76 12.26
CA ALA A 79 -6.74 1.65 11.40
C ALA A 79 -7.99 0.93 11.94
N ILE A 80 -8.02 0.64 13.25
CA ILE A 80 -9.17 0.01 13.93
C ILE A 80 -10.41 0.89 13.79
N ASP A 81 -10.28 2.16 14.14
CA ASP A 81 -11.36 3.15 14.10
C ASP A 81 -11.94 3.30 12.68
N PHE A 82 -11.07 3.47 11.68
CA PHE A 82 -11.45 3.69 10.30
C PHE A 82 -12.17 2.47 9.73
N ILE A 83 -11.60 1.27 9.89
CA ILE A 83 -12.16 0.03 9.35
C ILE A 83 -13.53 -0.31 9.98
N ASN A 84 -13.69 -0.03 11.28
CA ASN A 84 -14.95 -0.22 12.00
C ASN A 84 -15.96 0.91 11.78
N GLY A 85 -15.65 1.88 10.92
CA GLY A 85 -16.61 2.85 10.41
C GLY A 85 -16.77 4.08 11.28
N LYS A 86 -15.88 4.35 12.25
CA LYS A 86 -15.86 5.61 13.01
C LYS A 86 -15.82 6.84 12.10
N TYR A 87 -15.21 6.69 10.92
CA TYR A 87 -15.09 7.71 9.88
C TYR A 87 -15.88 7.34 8.61
N GLY A 88 -16.74 6.31 8.65
CA GLY A 88 -17.32 5.65 7.47
C GLY A 88 -18.47 6.41 6.79
N GLU A 89 -19.16 7.29 7.51
CA GLU A 89 -20.17 8.19 6.92
C GLU A 89 -19.56 9.43 6.27
N THR A 90 -18.23 9.60 6.37
CA THR A 90 -17.53 10.79 5.87
C THR A 90 -16.71 10.55 4.61
N VAL A 91 -16.49 9.30 4.18
CA VAL A 91 -15.70 9.00 2.96
C VAL A 91 -16.47 9.41 1.71
N ASP A 92 -15.87 10.27 0.87
CA ASP A 92 -16.46 10.77 -0.38
C ASP A 92 -16.72 9.64 -1.39
N ASP A 93 -17.85 9.70 -2.09
CA ASP A 93 -18.24 8.72 -3.12
C ASP A 93 -17.15 8.51 -4.18
N LYS A 94 -16.36 9.54 -4.49
CA LYS A 94 -15.24 9.44 -5.43
C LYS A 94 -14.11 8.56 -4.92
N VAL A 95 -13.91 8.50 -3.60
CA VAL A 95 -12.90 7.61 -2.98
C VAL A 95 -13.37 6.17 -3.10
N TRP A 96 -14.66 5.91 -2.88
CA TRP A 96 -15.26 4.58 -3.10
C TRP A 96 -15.12 4.13 -4.56
N GLU A 97 -15.48 5.00 -5.51
CA GLU A 97 -15.31 4.72 -6.94
C GLU A 97 -13.84 4.44 -7.27
N ARG A 98 -12.91 5.27 -6.76
CA ARG A 98 -11.49 5.13 -7.04
C ARG A 98 -10.90 3.83 -6.48
N ILE A 99 -11.26 3.45 -5.24
CA ILE A 99 -10.73 2.23 -4.63
C ILE A 99 -11.25 0.98 -5.35
N GLU A 100 -12.49 0.98 -5.83
CA GLU A 100 -13.03 -0.11 -6.65
C GLU A 100 -12.25 -0.25 -7.97
N MET A 101 -11.96 0.87 -8.64
CA MET A 101 -11.15 0.89 -9.86
C MET A 101 -9.73 0.38 -9.59
N PHE A 102 -9.06 0.89 -8.55
CA PHE A 102 -7.72 0.48 -8.17
C PHE A 102 -7.63 -0.99 -7.79
N HIS A 103 -8.61 -1.50 -7.04
CA HIS A 103 -8.66 -2.91 -6.70
C HIS A 103 -8.85 -3.78 -7.95
N THR A 104 -9.80 -3.42 -8.82
CA THR A 104 -10.06 -4.14 -10.06
C THR A 104 -8.81 -4.19 -10.95
N ASP A 105 -8.15 -3.05 -11.15
CA ASP A 105 -6.91 -2.94 -11.92
C ASP A 105 -5.78 -3.81 -11.34
N SER A 106 -5.59 -3.77 -10.02
CA SER A 106 -4.56 -4.57 -9.32
C SER A 106 -4.76 -6.08 -9.55
N VAL A 107 -6.01 -6.56 -9.48
CA VAL A 107 -6.34 -7.97 -9.68
C VAL A 107 -6.08 -8.38 -11.13
N MET A 108 -6.44 -7.54 -12.10
CA MET A 108 -6.18 -7.82 -13.51
C MET A 108 -4.68 -7.84 -13.84
N CYS A 109 -3.90 -6.94 -13.25
CA CYS A 109 -2.44 -6.99 -13.31
C CYS A 109 -1.91 -8.32 -12.79
N GLY A 110 -2.35 -8.76 -11.61
CA GLY A 110 -1.95 -10.03 -11.00
C GLY A 110 -2.31 -11.27 -11.82
N VAL A 111 -3.56 -11.38 -12.27
CA VAL A 111 -4.01 -12.50 -13.10
C VAL A 111 -3.25 -12.55 -14.41
N SER A 112 -3.00 -11.39 -15.05
CA SER A 112 -2.28 -11.35 -16.33
C SER A 112 -0.80 -11.73 -16.18
N ALA A 113 -0.13 -11.32 -15.11
CA ALA A 113 1.25 -11.71 -14.82
C ALA A 113 1.39 -13.24 -14.71
N LEU A 114 0.48 -13.87 -13.96
CA LEU A 114 0.44 -15.33 -13.82
C LEU A 114 0.08 -16.04 -15.13
N ALA A 115 -0.88 -15.51 -15.90
CA ALA A 115 -1.24 -16.06 -17.21
C ALA A 115 -0.05 -16.06 -18.18
N MET A 116 0.82 -15.04 -18.08
CA MET A 116 2.05 -14.92 -18.85
C MET A 116 3.25 -15.67 -18.25
N LYS A 117 3.07 -16.34 -17.09
CA LYS A 117 4.11 -17.09 -16.38
C LYS A 117 5.37 -16.26 -16.12
N THR A 118 5.18 -15.00 -15.70
CA THR A 118 6.31 -14.17 -15.28
C THR A 118 7.04 -14.81 -14.10
N ASN A 119 8.36 -14.56 -14.01
CA ASN A 119 9.23 -15.38 -13.17
C ASN A 119 8.91 -15.23 -11.69
N ALA A 120 8.99 -14.02 -11.14
CA ALA A 120 8.82 -13.80 -9.70
C ALA A 120 7.41 -14.21 -9.19
N PRO A 121 6.31 -13.85 -9.87
CA PRO A 121 4.98 -14.31 -9.47
C PRO A 121 4.82 -15.84 -9.54
N THR A 122 5.44 -16.50 -10.54
CA THR A 122 5.40 -17.97 -10.64
C THR A 122 6.18 -18.63 -9.51
N VAL A 123 7.39 -18.13 -9.22
CA VAL A 123 8.26 -18.64 -8.14
C VAL A 123 7.56 -18.49 -6.78
N LEU A 124 7.10 -17.29 -6.44
CA LEU A 124 6.48 -17.00 -5.14
C LEU A 124 5.12 -17.71 -4.99
N ARG A 125 4.35 -17.87 -6.06
CA ARG A 125 3.12 -18.68 -6.04
C ARG A 125 3.42 -20.16 -5.79
N ASN A 126 4.42 -20.72 -6.46
CA ASN A 126 4.80 -22.12 -6.27
C ASN A 126 5.35 -22.36 -4.86
N GLU A 127 6.16 -21.43 -4.34
CA GLU A 127 6.61 -21.45 -2.95
C GLU A 127 5.40 -21.47 -2.00
N ALA A 128 4.47 -20.53 -2.16
CA ALA A 128 3.30 -20.41 -1.28
C ALA A 128 2.47 -21.70 -1.22
N LEU A 129 2.28 -22.40 -2.34
CA LEU A 129 1.56 -23.68 -2.41
C LEU A 129 2.21 -24.82 -1.60
N THR A 130 3.46 -24.68 -1.19
CA THR A 130 4.11 -25.63 -0.27
C THR A 130 3.74 -25.41 1.21
N TYR A 131 3.20 -24.23 1.56
CA TYR A 131 2.84 -23.84 2.94
C TYR A 131 1.34 -23.99 3.21
N LYS A 132 0.81 -25.21 3.08
CA LYS A 132 -0.64 -25.47 3.23
C LYS A 132 -1.15 -25.09 4.63
N ASP A 133 -2.29 -24.40 4.69
CA ASP A 133 -2.97 -24.01 5.92
C ASP A 133 -4.48 -23.91 5.67
N SER A 134 -5.29 -24.75 6.32
CA SER A 134 -6.76 -24.77 6.14
C SER A 134 -7.45 -23.51 6.67
N ASN A 135 -6.81 -22.77 7.57
CA ASN A 135 -7.28 -21.49 8.11
C ASN A 135 -6.65 -20.29 7.38
N GLY A 136 -5.89 -20.56 6.32
CA GLY A 136 -5.16 -19.57 5.55
C GLY A 136 -5.97 -18.90 4.45
N ALA A 137 -5.23 -18.34 3.50
CA ALA A 137 -5.73 -17.60 2.35
C ALA A 137 -5.30 -18.27 1.02
N THR A 138 -5.91 -17.87 -0.09
CA THR A 138 -5.65 -18.47 -1.41
C THR A 138 -4.74 -17.60 -2.26
N VAL A 139 -3.94 -18.23 -3.11
CA VAL A 139 -3.20 -17.56 -4.19
C VAL A 139 -4.06 -17.42 -5.44
N PHE A 140 -3.79 -16.42 -6.28
CA PHE A 140 -4.49 -16.25 -7.54
C PHE A 140 -4.40 -17.52 -8.41
N GLY A 141 -5.55 -17.90 -8.99
CA GLY A 141 -5.67 -19.09 -9.83
C GLY A 141 -5.51 -20.42 -9.09
N SER A 142 -5.70 -20.47 -7.76
CA SER A 142 -5.79 -21.71 -6.98
C SER A 142 -6.90 -21.63 -5.94
N GLY A 143 -7.57 -22.74 -5.67
CA GLY A 143 -8.49 -22.89 -4.53
C GLY A 143 -7.80 -23.41 -3.26
N GLU A 144 -6.52 -23.79 -3.34
CA GLU A 144 -5.76 -24.27 -2.18
C GLU A 144 -5.51 -23.12 -1.20
N LYS A 145 -5.76 -23.38 0.09
CA LYS A 145 -5.44 -22.46 1.16
C LYS A 145 -4.02 -22.69 1.68
N VAL A 146 -3.29 -21.60 1.84
CA VAL A 146 -1.90 -21.56 2.27
C VAL A 146 -1.74 -20.54 3.40
N SER A 147 -0.60 -20.60 4.10
CA SER A 147 -0.29 -19.66 5.19
C SER A 147 -0.50 -18.21 4.74
N PRO A 148 -1.18 -17.35 5.53
CA PRO A 148 -1.64 -16.05 5.06
C PRO A 148 -0.56 -15.13 4.48
N GLU A 149 0.61 -15.05 5.12
CA GLU A 149 1.77 -14.30 4.64
C GLU A 149 2.27 -14.80 3.28
N LYS A 150 2.17 -16.11 3.03
CA LYS A 150 2.58 -16.74 1.77
C LYS A 150 1.57 -16.48 0.66
N ALA A 151 0.27 -16.46 0.99
CA ALA A 151 -0.74 -16.01 0.05
C ALA A 151 -0.54 -14.53 -0.34
N VAL A 152 -0.21 -13.69 0.64
CA VAL A 152 0.02 -12.26 0.45
C VAL A 152 1.24 -12.01 -0.44
N VAL A 153 2.41 -12.61 -0.16
CA VAL A 153 3.62 -12.40 -0.99
C VAL A 153 3.43 -12.90 -2.43
N ALA A 154 2.76 -14.03 -2.63
CA ALA A 154 2.46 -14.55 -3.97
C ALA A 154 1.51 -13.62 -4.74
N ASN A 155 0.44 -13.14 -4.11
CA ASN A 155 -0.53 -12.29 -4.79
C ASN A 155 0.00 -10.87 -5.01
N ALA A 156 0.69 -10.28 -4.04
CA ALA A 156 1.26 -8.93 -4.16
C ALA A 156 2.38 -8.86 -5.21
N SER A 157 3.22 -9.90 -5.33
CA SER A 157 4.24 -9.96 -6.39
C SER A 157 3.57 -10.01 -7.77
N ALA A 158 2.50 -10.80 -7.91
CA ALA A 158 1.74 -10.85 -9.15
C ALA A 158 1.14 -9.48 -9.52
N VAL A 159 0.51 -8.79 -8.56
CA VAL A 159 -0.08 -7.46 -8.76
C VAL A 159 0.95 -6.46 -9.29
N ARG A 160 2.15 -6.48 -8.70
CA ARG A 160 3.21 -5.49 -8.95
C ARG A 160 4.04 -5.74 -10.20
N GLU A 161 4.04 -6.96 -10.73
CA GLU A 161 4.98 -7.44 -11.75
C GLU A 161 5.12 -6.50 -12.95
N TRP A 162 3.99 -6.05 -13.51
CA TRP A 162 3.99 -5.23 -14.73
C TRP A 162 4.35 -3.77 -14.51
N ASP A 163 4.44 -3.32 -13.25
CA ASP A 163 4.61 -1.90 -12.94
C ASP A 163 3.53 -1.00 -13.58
N SER A 164 2.33 -1.53 -13.74
CA SER A 164 1.22 -0.89 -14.46
C SER A 164 0.03 -0.60 -13.55
N ASN A 165 0.15 -0.93 -12.26
CA ASN A 165 -0.87 -0.74 -11.25
C ASN A 165 -0.79 0.68 -10.63
N GLY A 166 -1.89 1.13 -10.04
CA GLY A 166 -2.08 2.51 -9.59
C GLY A 166 -0.96 3.08 -8.70
N THR A 167 -0.51 4.30 -9.01
CA THR A 167 0.48 5.07 -8.25
C THR A 167 -0.19 6.20 -7.46
N VAL A 168 0.27 6.43 -6.23
CA VAL A 168 -0.12 7.53 -5.35
C VAL A 168 1.13 8.29 -4.91
N PHE A 169 1.09 9.62 -5.02
CA PHE A 169 2.17 10.53 -4.62
C PHE A 169 1.82 11.21 -3.30
N GLY A 170 2.70 11.11 -2.31
CA GLY A 170 2.58 11.83 -1.05
C GLY A 170 3.10 13.25 -1.21
N TYR A 171 2.22 14.19 -1.54
CA TYR A 171 2.57 15.61 -1.65
C TYR A 171 1.35 16.49 -1.39
N ASN A 172 1.38 17.23 -0.28
CA ASN A 172 0.32 18.15 0.11
C ASN A 172 0.91 19.49 0.58
N PRO A 173 1.04 20.50 -0.30
CA PRO A 173 1.61 21.79 0.05
C PRO A 173 0.67 22.65 0.90
N SER A 174 -0.59 22.23 1.09
CA SER A 174 -1.54 22.95 1.95
C SER A 174 -1.28 22.72 3.44
N ILE A 175 -0.49 21.70 3.80
CA ILE A 175 -0.11 21.40 5.18
C ILE A 175 1.42 21.55 5.30
N PRO A 176 1.92 22.48 6.14
CA PRO A 176 3.36 22.63 6.35
C PRO A 176 4.03 21.30 6.75
N GLY A 177 5.12 20.94 6.09
CA GLY A 177 5.85 19.69 6.35
C GLY A 177 5.36 18.46 5.55
N HIS A 178 4.24 18.54 4.82
CA HIS A 178 3.65 17.42 4.08
C HIS A 178 4.09 17.35 2.60
N THR A 179 5.33 17.76 2.31
CA THR A 179 5.87 17.84 0.95
C THR A 179 7.15 17.03 0.76
N ALA A 180 7.42 16.03 1.61
CA ALA A 180 8.58 15.16 1.49
C ALA A 180 8.64 14.45 0.13
N GLY A 181 7.48 14.15 -0.47
CA GLY A 181 7.39 13.81 -1.89
C GLY A 181 7.77 12.37 -2.22
N GLU A 182 7.44 11.41 -1.36
CA GLU A 182 7.56 9.98 -1.68
C GLU A 182 6.38 9.50 -2.54
N PHE A 183 6.51 8.34 -3.17
CA PHE A 183 5.44 7.72 -3.94
C PHE A 183 5.27 6.25 -3.54
N GLY A 184 4.14 5.66 -3.89
CA GLY A 184 3.95 4.23 -3.79
C GLY A 184 2.78 3.75 -4.62
N HIS A 185 2.63 2.44 -4.65
CA HIS A 185 1.64 1.77 -5.49
C HIS A 185 0.60 1.05 -4.65
N ASN A 186 -0.51 0.66 -5.28
CA ASN A 186 -1.60 -0.10 -4.66
C ASN A 186 -1.33 -1.63 -4.57
N ASP A 187 -0.07 -2.04 -4.47
CA ASP A 187 0.38 -3.45 -4.42
C ASP A 187 -0.13 -4.23 -3.21
N PHE A 188 -0.61 -3.51 -2.19
CA PHE A 188 -0.79 -3.98 -0.82
C PHE A 188 -2.19 -4.57 -0.57
N TYR A 189 -3.14 -4.42 -1.49
CA TYR A 189 -4.52 -4.92 -1.32
C TYR A 189 -4.65 -6.44 -1.09
N PRO A 190 -3.76 -7.31 -1.58
CA PRO A 190 -3.79 -8.72 -1.21
C PRO A 190 -3.72 -8.99 0.30
N VAL A 191 -3.16 -8.07 1.10
CA VAL A 191 -3.17 -8.13 2.56
C VAL A 191 -4.61 -8.13 3.11
N VAL A 192 -5.45 -7.24 2.59
CA VAL A 192 -6.86 -7.12 2.99
C VAL A 192 -7.64 -8.35 2.53
N VAL A 193 -7.40 -8.84 1.31
CA VAL A 193 -8.06 -10.05 0.78
C VAL A 193 -7.70 -11.27 1.63
N ALA A 194 -6.42 -11.44 1.98
CA ALA A 194 -5.98 -12.53 2.84
C ALA A 194 -6.61 -12.42 4.24
N ALA A 195 -6.63 -11.23 4.85
CA ALA A 195 -7.29 -11.00 6.14
C ALA A 195 -8.79 -11.34 6.09
N ALA A 196 -9.49 -10.97 5.02
CA ALA A 196 -10.90 -11.29 4.83
C ALA A 196 -11.14 -12.82 4.73
N GLN A 197 -10.26 -13.55 4.05
CA GLN A 197 -10.35 -15.00 3.94
C GLN A 197 -10.03 -15.73 5.25
N VAL A 198 -9.03 -15.26 6.00
CA VAL A 198 -8.63 -15.81 7.30
C VAL A 198 -9.73 -15.61 8.34
N THR A 199 -10.35 -14.43 8.38
CA THR A 199 -11.42 -14.11 9.33
C THR A 199 -12.76 -14.73 8.93
N GLY A 200 -13.04 -14.85 7.63
CA GLY A 200 -14.28 -15.43 7.10
C GLY A 200 -15.54 -14.56 7.29
N SER A 201 -15.42 -13.37 7.89
CA SER A 201 -16.56 -12.52 8.28
C SER A 201 -16.52 -11.11 7.69
N ILE A 202 -15.55 -10.79 6.83
CA ILE A 202 -15.38 -9.45 6.25
C ILE A 202 -16.11 -9.37 4.91
N ASP A 203 -17.07 -8.46 4.80
CA ASP A 203 -17.78 -8.19 3.55
C ASP A 203 -16.98 -7.30 2.59
N GLY A 204 -17.45 -7.16 1.36
CA GLY A 204 -16.79 -6.36 0.33
C GLY A 204 -16.66 -4.88 0.70
N LYS A 205 -17.65 -4.30 1.38
CA LYS A 205 -17.62 -2.88 1.77
C LYS A 205 -16.56 -2.62 2.84
N LYS A 206 -16.44 -3.51 3.84
CA LYS A 206 -15.42 -3.43 4.88
C LYS A 206 -14.03 -3.72 4.32
N ALA A 207 -13.91 -4.64 3.35
CA ALA A 207 -12.66 -4.87 2.63
C ALA A 207 -12.21 -3.61 1.87
N LEU A 208 -13.07 -2.99 1.05
CA LEU A 208 -12.73 -1.74 0.36
C LEU A 208 -12.38 -0.62 1.34
N ARG A 209 -13.09 -0.52 2.47
CA ARG A 209 -12.73 0.45 3.53
C ARG A 209 -11.33 0.21 4.10
N ALA A 210 -10.93 -1.04 4.30
CA ALA A 210 -9.59 -1.37 4.75
C ALA A 210 -8.51 -1.08 3.70
N MET A 211 -8.84 -1.24 2.41
CA MET A 211 -7.95 -0.81 1.32
C MET A 211 -7.75 0.71 1.31
N ILE A 212 -8.83 1.48 1.52
CA ILE A 212 -8.75 2.95 1.71
C ILE A 212 -7.87 3.28 2.92
N ALA A 213 -8.08 2.64 4.06
CA ALA A 213 -7.26 2.86 5.25
C ALA A 213 -5.77 2.57 4.98
N SER A 214 -5.47 1.52 4.22
CA SER A 214 -4.10 1.16 3.83
C SER A 214 -3.46 2.25 2.98
N ASP A 215 -4.17 2.77 1.98
CA ASP A 215 -3.66 3.84 1.12
C ASP A 215 -3.52 5.17 1.84
N GLU A 216 -4.45 5.48 2.74
CA GLU A 216 -4.43 6.67 3.57
C GLU A 216 -3.20 6.68 4.48
N ILE A 217 -2.96 5.61 5.25
CA ILE A 217 -1.76 5.50 6.11
C ILE A 217 -0.48 5.63 5.27
N ARG A 218 -0.38 4.88 4.18
CA ARG A 218 0.81 4.90 3.30
C ARG A 218 1.03 6.26 2.66
N GLY A 219 -0.03 6.89 2.17
CA GLY A 219 -0.01 8.19 1.51
C GLY A 219 0.47 9.31 2.43
N ARG A 220 -0.03 9.33 3.67
CA ARG A 220 0.38 10.36 4.65
C ARG A 220 1.80 10.17 5.16
N LEU A 221 2.26 8.92 5.31
CA LEU A 221 3.67 8.67 5.57
C LEU A 221 4.56 9.17 4.42
N ALA A 222 4.11 9.00 3.16
CA ALA A 222 4.82 9.49 1.99
C ALA A 222 4.86 11.03 1.87
N GLU A 223 3.89 11.72 2.47
CA GLU A 223 3.88 13.19 2.55
C GLU A 223 4.93 13.73 3.53
N VAL A 224 5.20 13.01 4.62
CA VAL A 224 6.04 13.52 5.72
C VAL A 224 7.45 12.95 5.77
N PHE A 225 7.72 11.83 5.09
CA PHE A 225 9.05 11.21 5.07
C PHE A 225 9.43 10.67 3.69
N SER A 226 10.61 11.05 3.20
CA SER A 226 11.11 10.60 1.89
C SER A 226 12.13 9.48 2.05
N LEU A 227 11.66 8.22 2.02
CA LEU A 227 12.51 7.02 2.13
C LEU A 227 13.59 7.00 1.04
N LYS A 228 13.24 7.41 -0.18
CA LYS A 228 14.17 7.46 -1.32
C LYS A 228 15.33 8.42 -1.10
N SER A 229 15.15 9.50 -0.35
CA SER A 229 16.23 10.44 -0.01
C SER A 229 17.35 9.74 0.77
N TYR A 230 17.01 8.68 1.49
CA TYR A 230 17.92 7.88 2.31
C TYR A 230 18.29 6.54 1.69
N LYS A 231 18.05 6.37 0.38
CA LYS A 231 18.26 5.11 -0.34
C LYS A 231 17.49 3.93 0.26
N ILE A 232 16.40 4.19 0.98
CA ILE A 232 15.46 3.16 1.46
C ILE A 232 14.31 3.04 0.46
N ASP A 233 13.87 1.81 0.20
CA ASP A 233 12.80 1.57 -0.72
C ASP A 233 11.45 2.01 -0.12
N HIS A 234 10.62 2.64 -0.95
CA HIS A 234 9.34 3.24 -0.59
C HIS A 234 8.32 2.25 0.00
N VAL A 235 8.56 0.94 -0.18
CA VAL A 235 7.67 -0.14 0.28
C VAL A 235 7.55 -0.21 1.80
N VAL A 236 8.47 0.41 2.56
CA VAL A 236 8.40 0.44 4.04
C VAL A 236 7.10 1.10 4.53
N HIS A 237 6.62 2.17 3.87
CA HIS A 237 5.32 2.76 4.22
C HIS A 237 4.15 1.80 3.98
N GLY A 238 4.23 1.00 2.91
CA GLY A 238 3.24 -0.02 2.63
C GLY A 238 3.30 -1.19 3.61
N ALA A 239 4.48 -1.57 4.11
CA ALA A 239 4.65 -2.57 5.16
C ALA A 239 4.01 -2.11 6.49
N ILE A 240 4.21 -0.84 6.87
CA ILE A 240 3.58 -0.24 8.05
C ILE A 240 2.05 -0.27 7.91
N ALA A 241 1.53 0.22 6.78
CA ALA A 241 0.10 0.18 6.49
C ALA A 241 -0.47 -1.25 6.50
N SER A 242 0.27 -2.21 5.94
CA SER A 242 -0.12 -3.63 5.87
C SER A 242 -0.23 -4.25 7.26
N ALA A 243 0.75 -4.02 8.14
CA ALA A 243 0.69 -4.52 9.53
C ALA A 243 -0.54 -3.94 10.26
N ALA A 244 -0.81 -2.64 10.07
CA ALA A 244 -1.93 -1.96 10.70
C ALA A 244 -3.29 -2.49 10.23
N VAL A 245 -3.54 -2.54 8.92
CA VAL A 245 -4.84 -2.97 8.39
C VAL A 245 -5.08 -4.46 8.56
N TYR A 246 -4.05 -5.30 8.44
CA TYR A 246 -4.16 -6.73 8.69
C TYR A 246 -4.56 -7.00 10.14
N GLY A 247 -3.82 -6.39 11.10
CA GLY A 247 -4.12 -6.51 12.53
C GLY A 247 -5.52 -6.02 12.87
N ALA A 248 -5.90 -4.83 12.39
CA ALA A 248 -7.22 -4.26 12.64
C ALA A 248 -8.37 -5.13 12.11
N LEU A 249 -8.21 -5.78 10.95
CA LEU A 249 -9.20 -6.71 10.41
C LEU A 249 -9.31 -8.00 11.23
N LEU A 250 -8.21 -8.47 11.81
CA LEU A 250 -8.15 -9.66 12.67
C LEU A 250 -8.52 -9.37 14.14
N GLY A 251 -8.83 -8.12 14.49
CA GLY A 251 -9.21 -7.73 15.85
C GLY A 251 -8.03 -7.56 16.81
N ALA A 252 -6.84 -7.28 16.31
CA ALA A 252 -5.69 -6.91 17.13
C ALA A 252 -5.95 -5.59 17.89
N THR A 253 -5.34 -5.48 19.07
CA THR A 253 -5.30 -4.23 19.85
C THR A 253 -4.33 -3.22 19.21
N PRO A 254 -4.49 -1.90 19.50
CA PRO A 254 -3.52 -0.88 19.07
C PRO A 254 -2.07 -1.22 19.44
N GLU A 255 -1.83 -1.79 20.63
CA GLU A 255 -0.50 -2.16 21.13
C GLU A 255 0.12 -3.35 20.37
N GLN A 256 -0.72 -4.29 19.94
CA GLN A 256 -0.28 -5.39 19.06
C GLN A 256 0.08 -4.85 17.67
N ILE A 257 -0.70 -3.89 17.15
CA ILE A 257 -0.38 -3.19 15.89
C ILE A 257 0.92 -2.41 16.00
N GLU A 258 1.10 -1.65 17.08
CA GLU A 258 2.36 -0.95 17.37
C GLU A 258 3.55 -1.93 17.36
N SER A 259 3.43 -3.04 18.08
CA SER A 259 4.46 -4.06 18.17
C SER A 259 4.83 -4.62 16.79
N ALA A 260 3.85 -4.94 15.96
CA ALA A 260 4.12 -5.45 14.61
C ALA A 260 4.73 -4.42 13.66
N ILE A 261 4.27 -3.17 13.73
CA ILE A 261 4.88 -2.06 12.98
C ILE A 261 6.36 -1.93 13.39
N GLY A 262 6.64 -1.92 14.69
CA GLY A 262 7.99 -1.86 15.23
C GLY A 262 8.87 -3.00 14.74
N MET A 263 8.36 -4.23 14.76
CA MET A 263 9.08 -5.41 14.26
C MET A 263 9.37 -5.33 12.76
N ALA A 264 8.37 -4.97 11.96
CA ALA A 264 8.52 -4.88 10.51
C ALA A 264 9.60 -3.85 10.14
N VAL A 265 9.56 -2.67 10.77
CA VAL A 265 10.55 -1.61 10.53
C VAL A 265 11.93 -1.96 11.09
N ALA A 266 12.03 -2.60 12.26
CA ALA A 266 13.33 -2.92 12.85
C ALA A 266 14.05 -4.07 12.14
N HIS A 267 13.31 -5.01 11.54
CA HIS A 267 13.88 -6.22 10.95
C HIS A 267 13.85 -6.28 9.42
N TYR A 268 13.03 -5.46 8.76
CA TYR A 268 12.90 -5.49 7.30
C TYR A 268 12.95 -4.09 6.67
N ILE A 269 14.18 -3.65 6.34
CA ILE A 269 14.42 -2.40 5.62
C ILE A 269 15.09 -2.70 4.28
N PRO A 270 14.32 -2.72 3.17
CA PRO A 270 14.88 -2.89 1.85
C PRO A 270 15.60 -1.61 1.42
N PHE A 271 16.89 -1.71 1.12
CA PHE A 271 17.62 -0.65 0.44
C PHE A 271 17.23 -0.58 -1.04
N ARG A 272 17.29 0.62 -1.61
CA ARG A 272 17.04 0.90 -3.04
C ARG A 272 18.08 0.30 -3.99
N ALA A 273 19.05 -0.46 -3.48
CA ALA A 273 19.97 -1.25 -4.30
C ALA A 273 19.21 -2.14 -5.31
N ILE A 274 18.03 -2.63 -4.94
CA ILE A 274 17.16 -3.42 -5.83
C ILE A 274 16.57 -2.63 -7.02
N ARG A 275 16.68 -1.29 -6.99
CA ARG A 275 16.18 -0.37 -8.04
C ARG A 275 17.31 0.35 -8.77
N ALA A 276 18.55 -0.12 -8.61
CA ALA A 276 19.74 0.48 -9.19
C ALA A 276 20.63 -0.60 -9.81
N GLY A 277 21.37 -0.24 -10.86
CA GLY A 277 22.25 -1.15 -11.59
C GLY A 277 21.89 -1.24 -13.07
N ARG A 278 22.71 -2.01 -13.81
CA ARG A 278 22.53 -2.22 -15.26
C ARG A 278 21.29 -3.03 -15.57
N ASP A 279 21.02 -4.04 -14.75
CA ASP A 279 19.88 -4.93 -14.87
C ASP A 279 19.04 -4.84 -13.59
N LEU A 280 17.72 -4.73 -13.73
CA LEU A 280 16.79 -4.79 -12.60
C LEU A 280 16.44 -6.25 -12.32
N SER A 281 16.61 -6.70 -11.07
CA SER A 281 16.25 -8.06 -10.65
C SER A 281 14.77 -8.18 -10.30
N ASP A 282 14.28 -9.42 -10.19
CA ASP A 282 12.95 -9.76 -9.68
C ASP A 282 12.64 -9.11 -8.31
N SER A 283 13.69 -8.81 -7.52
CA SER A 283 13.56 -8.10 -6.25
C SER A 283 12.89 -6.74 -6.42
N LYS A 284 13.07 -6.04 -7.55
CA LYS A 284 12.39 -4.76 -7.82
C LYS A 284 10.87 -4.93 -7.88
N GLY A 285 10.41 -5.97 -8.57
CA GLY A 285 8.99 -6.31 -8.74
C GLY A 285 8.39 -6.97 -7.50
N SER A 286 9.22 -7.58 -6.66
CA SER A 286 8.77 -8.34 -5.48
C SER A 286 8.99 -7.62 -4.14
N SER A 287 9.66 -6.46 -4.12
CA SER A 287 9.98 -5.73 -2.88
C SER A 287 8.74 -5.42 -2.03
N ALA A 288 7.66 -4.94 -2.68
CA ALA A 288 6.40 -4.67 -2.00
C ALA A 288 5.84 -5.96 -1.38
N ALA A 289 5.83 -7.05 -2.15
CA ALA A 289 5.34 -8.34 -1.72
C ALA A 289 6.11 -8.90 -0.51
N ILE A 290 7.45 -8.89 -0.55
CA ILE A 290 8.29 -9.41 0.54
C ILE A 290 8.13 -8.53 1.78
N SER A 291 7.97 -7.21 1.61
CA SER A 291 7.67 -6.31 2.73
C SER A 291 6.33 -6.61 3.40
N THR A 292 5.30 -6.98 2.62
CA THR A 292 4.00 -7.38 3.16
C THR A 292 4.04 -8.73 3.85
N GLU A 293 4.88 -9.66 3.38
CA GLU A 293 5.13 -10.93 4.07
C GLU A 293 5.68 -10.69 5.48
N ALA A 294 6.72 -9.85 5.56
CA ALA A 294 7.35 -9.48 6.83
C ALA A 294 6.36 -8.77 7.77
N ALA A 295 5.51 -7.89 7.23
CA ALA A 295 4.48 -7.19 8.00
C ALA A 295 3.42 -8.15 8.57
N VAL A 296 2.89 -9.07 7.75
CA VAL A 296 1.89 -10.07 8.18
C VAL A 296 2.49 -11.03 9.19
N LEU A 297 3.72 -11.52 8.99
CA LEU A 297 4.43 -12.34 9.98
C LEU A 297 4.63 -11.61 11.31
N SER A 298 5.00 -10.33 11.26
CA SER A 298 5.17 -9.50 12.46
C SER A 298 3.85 -9.33 13.21
N MET A 299 2.75 -9.13 12.49
CA MET A 299 1.41 -9.03 13.08
C MET A 299 0.95 -10.34 13.72
N ARG A 300 1.14 -11.47 13.04
CA ARG A 300 0.84 -12.79 13.62
C ARG A 300 1.62 -13.04 14.91
N ARG A 301 2.90 -12.66 14.96
CA ARG A 301 3.73 -12.75 16.19
C ARG A 301 3.22 -11.83 17.29
N ALA A 302 2.88 -10.59 16.97
CA ALA A 302 2.37 -9.64 17.95
C ALA A 302 1.03 -10.10 18.55
N MET A 303 0.12 -10.63 17.73
CA MET A 303 -1.13 -11.23 18.21
C MET A 303 -0.92 -12.46 19.09
N ALA A 304 0.16 -13.22 18.85
CA ALA A 304 0.58 -14.33 19.69
C ALA A 304 1.32 -13.90 20.98
N GLY A 305 1.44 -12.59 21.25
CA GLY A 305 2.03 -12.04 22.47
C GLY A 305 3.48 -11.56 22.35
N PHE A 306 4.07 -11.55 21.14
CA PHE A 306 5.39 -10.95 20.95
C PHE A 306 5.32 -9.42 21.08
N ALA A 307 6.04 -8.86 22.05
CA ALA A 307 6.18 -7.42 22.20
C ALA A 307 7.29 -6.89 21.29
N GLY A 308 6.93 -6.04 20.33
CA GLY A 308 7.87 -5.43 19.39
C GLY A 308 8.47 -4.12 19.91
N PRO A 309 9.45 -3.55 19.17
CA PRO A 309 9.97 -2.22 19.45
C PRO A 309 8.85 -1.18 19.45
N LYS A 310 8.73 -0.45 20.56
CA LYS A 310 7.73 0.61 20.69
C LYS A 310 8.20 1.91 20.06
N ASP A 311 7.23 2.76 19.71
CA ASP A 311 7.46 4.14 19.33
C ASP A 311 8.50 4.30 18.20
N ILE A 312 8.37 3.45 17.17
CA ILE A 312 9.42 3.26 16.17
C ILE A 312 9.79 4.55 15.43
N PHE A 313 8.87 5.49 15.26
CA PHE A 313 9.14 6.77 14.60
C PHE A 313 10.02 7.70 15.44
N ARG A 314 10.00 7.57 16.77
CA ARG A 314 10.82 8.39 17.68
C ARG A 314 12.03 7.64 18.24
N ASN A 315 12.11 6.33 18.00
CA ASN A 315 13.24 5.52 18.39
C ASN A 315 14.53 6.01 17.69
N PRO A 316 15.57 6.45 18.43
CA PRO A 316 16.82 7.00 17.88
C PRO A 316 17.57 6.04 16.93
N GLU A 317 17.43 4.74 17.13
CA GLU A 317 18.10 3.70 16.35
C GLU A 317 17.25 3.21 15.16
N SER A 318 16.04 3.76 14.98
CA SER A 318 15.20 3.47 13.81
C SER A 318 15.64 4.26 12.60
N ILE A 319 15.26 3.80 11.40
CA ILE A 319 15.54 4.53 10.15
C ILE A 319 15.01 5.97 10.17
N PHE A 320 13.93 6.26 10.90
CA PHE A 320 13.34 7.60 10.89
C PHE A 320 14.25 8.61 11.61
N ARG A 321 14.95 8.17 12.66
CA ARG A 321 15.81 9.04 13.47
C ARG A 321 17.29 8.87 13.23
N PHE A 322 17.71 7.74 12.70
CA PHE A 322 19.07 7.55 12.22
C PHE A 322 19.42 8.56 11.11
N PHE A 323 18.49 8.81 10.19
CA PHE A 323 18.69 9.74 9.08
C PHE A 323 18.26 11.19 9.37
N GLU A 324 17.39 11.38 10.35
CA GLU A 324 16.98 12.69 10.86
C GLU A 324 17.17 12.71 12.39
N PRO A 325 18.42 12.89 12.87
CA PRO A 325 18.72 12.86 14.29
C PRO A 325 17.99 13.97 15.03
N THR A 326 17.46 13.66 16.21
CA THR A 326 16.76 14.63 17.05
C THR A 326 17.75 15.66 17.61
N THR A 327 17.52 16.93 17.31
CA THR A 327 18.28 18.06 17.87
C THR A 327 17.68 18.51 19.22
N GLY A 328 18.13 17.91 20.32
CA GLY A 328 17.82 18.36 21.70
C GLY A 328 17.10 17.32 22.56
N GLY A 329 17.35 17.36 23.88
CA GLY A 329 16.88 16.37 24.84
C GLY A 329 15.35 16.20 24.89
N THR A 330 14.95 14.92 24.91
CA THR A 330 13.71 14.25 25.35
C THR A 330 12.31 14.88 25.23
N SER A 331 12.10 16.15 24.88
CA SER A 331 10.76 16.75 24.94
C SER A 331 10.41 17.77 23.86
N SER A 332 11.27 18.04 22.88
CA SER A 332 10.87 18.88 21.73
C SER A 332 11.59 18.47 20.45
N ASN A 333 11.22 17.32 19.89
CA ASN A 333 11.78 16.91 18.61
C ASN A 333 11.20 17.80 17.50
N LYS A 334 11.95 18.83 17.10
CA LYS A 334 11.60 19.69 15.98
C LYS A 334 11.68 18.96 14.63
N ASP A 335 12.34 17.81 14.62
CA ASP A 335 12.69 17.02 13.43
C ASP A 335 11.68 15.92 13.10
N ILE A 336 10.66 15.71 13.94
CA ILE A 336 9.54 14.80 13.66
C ILE A 336 8.38 15.65 13.17
N ILE A 337 7.71 15.22 12.10
CA ILE A 337 6.55 15.91 11.52
C ILE A 337 5.28 15.21 12.01
N ASP A 338 4.25 16.00 12.27
CA ASP A 338 2.92 15.47 12.61
C ASP A 338 2.40 14.63 11.43
N ILE A 339 1.84 13.44 11.70
CA ILE A 339 1.19 12.66 10.66
C ILE A 339 -0.29 13.04 10.66
N THR A 340 -0.76 13.66 9.58
CA THR A 340 -2.16 14.07 9.43
C THR A 340 -2.90 13.05 8.58
N LEU A 341 -3.69 12.19 9.21
CA LEU A 341 -4.55 11.20 8.56
C LEU A 341 -5.91 11.82 8.25
N GLY A 342 -6.30 11.80 6.99
CA GLY A 342 -7.56 12.34 6.49
C GLY A 342 -8.71 11.35 6.63
N ASN A 343 -9.88 11.87 6.99
CA ASN A 343 -11.12 11.08 7.06
C ASN A 343 -12.04 11.30 5.84
N LYS A 344 -11.59 12.06 4.81
CA LYS A 344 -12.45 12.68 3.78
C LYS A 344 -11.89 12.86 2.35
N GLN A 345 -10.68 12.43 1.97
CA GLN A 345 -10.11 12.83 0.66
C GLN A 345 -9.42 11.73 -0.11
#